data_AF-X1CFV2-F1
#
_entry.id   AF-X1CFV2-F1
#
_cell.length_a   1.000
_cell.length_b   1.000
_cell.length_c   1.000
_cell.angle_alpha   90.00
_cell.angle_beta   90.00
_cell.angle_gamma   90.00
#
_symmetry.space_group_name_H-M   'P 1'
#
loop_
_entity.id
_entity.type
_entity.pdbx_description
1 polymer ?
#
loop_
_entity_poly.entity_id
_entity_poly.type
_entity_poly.pdbx_seq_one_letter_code
_entity_poly.pdbx_strand_id
1 'polypeptide(L)'
;VKSPENIPMIISPYIARSVTLSTMHGCPSKEIESICKYLMEEKRLHTFVKLNPTLLGYKLVRKILDELGFNYINIKESTFTNDLQWDDAIRMLKRLSKTATDCGCNFGVKLSNTLGTVNPGDILPGDEMYLSGRILFPLTITLASHLSREFKGALPISYSGGASQLNILQIFETGIKPITIATELLKPGGYLRMAEIARKLEPIVEEKRQPEVIDVEKLDRLAEEAPRENYYRKDWRGTKKVFIDRELPLTDCYIAPCVLSCPIRQDIPEYIRLAGDGEYDRALELIYLKNPLPNITGYICD
;
A
#
# COMPACT_ATOMS: atom_id res chain seq x y z
N VAL A 1 14.27 36.04 12.08
CA VAL A 1 13.87 35.60 10.72
C VAL A 1 12.92 36.65 10.18
N LYS A 2 13.39 37.55 9.28
CA LYS A 2 12.68 38.79 8.92
C LYS A 2 12.15 38.68 7.48
N SER A 3 10.83 38.82 7.34
CA SER A 3 9.98 38.72 6.13
C SER A 3 9.83 37.30 5.53
N PRO A 4 8.60 36.73 5.48
CA PRO A 4 8.28 35.50 4.72
C PRO A 4 8.61 35.59 3.22
N GLU A 5 8.75 36.80 2.68
CA GLU A 5 9.00 37.05 1.25
C GLU A 5 10.41 36.60 0.83
N ASN A 6 11.35 36.50 1.78
CA ASN A 6 12.73 36.05 1.53
C ASN A 6 12.90 34.53 1.61
N ILE A 7 11.87 33.78 2.04
CA ILE A 7 11.95 32.32 2.24
C ILE A 7 12.38 31.58 0.95
N PRO A 8 11.84 31.87 -0.25
CA PRO A 8 12.25 31.19 -1.47
C PRO A 8 13.72 31.40 -1.85
N MET A 9 14.36 32.51 -1.45
CA MET A 9 15.77 32.78 -1.74
C MET A 9 16.74 32.01 -0.82
N ILE A 10 16.23 31.49 0.30
CA ILE A 10 17.03 30.77 1.31
C ILE A 10 16.86 29.25 1.16
N ILE A 11 15.75 28.79 0.57
CA ILE A 11 15.51 27.37 0.33
C ILE A 11 16.24 26.95 -0.95
N SER A 12 17.14 25.97 -0.81
CA SER A 12 17.81 25.35 -1.96
C SER A 12 16.77 24.86 -2.98
N PRO A 13 16.98 25.09 -4.30
CA PRO A 13 16.11 24.53 -5.32
C PRO A 13 16.21 22.99 -5.40
N TYR A 14 17.20 22.38 -4.75
CA TYR A 14 17.43 20.92 -4.73
C TYR A 14 16.80 20.26 -3.50
N ILE A 15 15.49 20.43 -3.34
CA ILE A 15 14.73 19.87 -2.19
C ILE A 15 14.57 18.35 -2.31
N ALA A 16 14.45 17.82 -3.54
CA ALA A 16 14.31 16.40 -3.82
C ALA A 16 15.37 15.95 -4.84
N ARG A 17 15.94 14.77 -4.62
CA ARG A 17 16.92 14.12 -5.53
C ARG A 17 16.33 12.95 -6.31
N SER A 18 15.06 12.64 -6.07
CA SER A 18 14.38 11.51 -6.68
C SER A 18 12.95 11.84 -7.03
N VAL A 19 12.41 11.17 -8.03
CA VAL A 19 11.03 11.31 -8.50
C VAL A 19 10.44 9.93 -8.78
N THR A 20 9.16 9.75 -8.48
CA THR A 20 8.39 8.61 -8.98
C THR A 20 7.44 9.10 -10.07
N LEU A 21 7.67 8.67 -11.30
CA LEU A 21 6.79 8.94 -12.43
C LEU A 21 5.62 7.97 -12.42
N SER A 22 4.40 8.48 -12.38
CA SER A 22 3.18 7.72 -12.65
C SER A 22 2.51 8.34 -13.87
N THR A 23 2.25 7.53 -14.89
CA THR A 23 1.50 7.97 -16.08
C THR A 23 0.05 7.50 -15.98
N MET A 24 -0.81 8.12 -16.80
CA MET A 24 -2.20 7.67 -16.95
C MET A 24 -2.26 6.30 -17.64
N HIS A 25 -3.38 5.59 -17.47
CA HIS A 25 -3.67 4.37 -18.23
C HIS A 25 -3.62 4.65 -19.74
N GLY A 26 -3.10 3.69 -20.51
CA GLY A 26 -2.92 3.81 -21.96
C GLY A 26 -1.75 4.68 -22.42
N CYS A 27 -0.91 5.21 -21.52
CA CYS A 27 0.28 5.97 -21.93
C CYS A 27 1.27 5.07 -22.70
N PRO A 28 1.67 5.42 -23.93
CA PRO A 28 2.57 4.61 -24.73
C PRO A 28 3.96 4.44 -24.08
N SER A 29 4.55 3.26 -24.25
CA SER A 29 5.89 2.94 -23.72
C SER A 29 6.96 3.97 -24.11
N LYS A 30 6.91 4.48 -25.34
CA LYS A 30 7.85 5.49 -25.84
C LYS A 30 7.73 6.82 -25.11
N GLU A 31 6.53 7.22 -24.70
CA GLU A 31 6.31 8.46 -23.96
C GLU A 31 6.79 8.30 -22.51
N ILE A 32 6.46 7.18 -21.86
CA ILE A 32 6.98 6.83 -20.53
C ILE A 32 8.51 6.86 -20.52
N GLU A 33 9.14 6.23 -21.52
CA GLU A 33 10.59 6.20 -21.67
C GLU A 33 11.16 7.60 -21.85
N SER A 34 10.56 8.42 -22.71
CA SER A 34 11.05 9.78 -23.00
C SER A 34 10.99 10.68 -21.78
N ILE A 35 9.91 10.60 -20.99
CA ILE A 35 9.79 11.36 -19.74
C ILE A 35 10.83 10.88 -18.72
N CYS A 36 11.01 9.56 -18.55
CA CYS A 36 12.03 9.03 -17.65
C CYS A 36 13.45 9.46 -18.04
N LYS A 37 13.77 9.44 -19.34
CA LYS A 37 15.05 9.92 -19.87
C LYS A 37 15.26 11.39 -19.55
N TYR A 38 14.29 12.25 -19.82
CA TYR A 38 14.34 13.67 -19.46
C TYR A 38 14.61 13.89 -17.97
N LEU A 39 13.94 13.14 -17.08
CA LEU A 39 14.14 13.25 -15.64
C LEU A 39 15.56 12.86 -15.19
N MET A 40 16.18 11.89 -15.86
CA MET A 40 17.53 11.43 -15.52
C MET A 40 18.64 12.25 -16.22
N GLU A 41 18.50 12.52 -17.51
CA GLU A 41 19.50 13.19 -18.34
C GLU A 41 19.54 14.69 -18.05
N GLU A 42 18.37 15.36 -18.08
CA GLU A 42 18.25 16.81 -17.95
C GLU A 42 18.09 17.25 -16.49
N LYS A 43 17.25 16.55 -15.72
CA LYS A 43 16.98 16.92 -14.32
C LYS A 43 17.91 16.25 -13.31
N ARG A 44 18.68 15.23 -13.71
CA ARG A 44 19.60 14.48 -12.83
C ARG A 44 18.89 13.90 -11.60
N LEU A 45 17.65 13.44 -11.76
CA LEU A 45 16.85 12.86 -10.69
C LEU A 45 16.90 11.33 -10.74
N HIS A 46 17.09 10.70 -9.58
CA HIS A 46 16.87 9.27 -9.43
C HIS A 46 15.39 8.96 -9.68
N THR A 47 15.09 8.01 -10.55
CA THR A 47 13.74 7.88 -11.11
C THR A 47 13.17 6.49 -10.86
N PHE A 48 11.99 6.44 -10.24
CA PHE A 48 11.14 5.26 -10.26
C PHE A 48 10.02 5.44 -11.27
N VAL A 49 9.76 4.45 -12.13
CA VAL A 49 8.54 4.42 -12.96
C VAL A 49 7.49 3.53 -12.30
N LYS A 50 6.29 4.06 -12.07
CA LYS A 50 5.19 3.32 -11.45
C LYS A 50 4.45 2.51 -12.50
N LEU A 51 4.34 1.21 -12.29
CA LEU A 51 3.73 0.27 -13.24
C LEU A 51 2.38 -0.24 -12.73
N ASN A 52 1.52 -0.63 -13.67
CA ASN A 52 0.16 -1.10 -13.39
C ASN A 52 0.13 -2.62 -13.21
N PRO A 53 -0.81 -3.16 -12.41
CA PRO A 53 -1.05 -4.61 -12.30
C PRO A 53 -1.42 -5.28 -13.63
N THR A 54 -1.85 -4.51 -14.62
CA THR A 54 -2.23 -4.97 -15.96
C THR A 54 -1.09 -5.69 -16.70
N LEU A 55 0.17 -5.47 -16.32
CA LEU A 55 1.32 -6.20 -16.84
C LEU A 55 1.28 -7.72 -16.58
N LEU A 56 0.52 -8.19 -15.59
CA LEU A 56 0.29 -9.62 -15.37
C LEU A 56 -0.59 -10.27 -16.45
N GLY A 57 -1.26 -9.45 -17.26
CA GLY A 57 -2.23 -9.91 -18.25
C GLY A 57 -3.60 -10.24 -17.65
N TYR A 58 -4.63 -10.10 -18.48
CA TYR A 58 -6.03 -10.23 -18.08
C TYR A 58 -6.33 -11.58 -17.43
N LYS A 59 -5.91 -12.69 -18.06
CA LYS A 59 -6.21 -14.06 -17.63
C LYS A 59 -5.70 -14.34 -16.22
N LEU A 60 -4.46 -13.95 -15.92
CA LEU A 60 -3.86 -14.20 -14.61
C LEU A 60 -4.51 -13.35 -13.52
N VAL A 61 -4.73 -12.06 -13.79
CA VAL A 61 -5.41 -11.18 -12.83
C VAL A 61 -6.83 -11.67 -12.54
N ARG A 62 -7.59 -12.04 -13.58
CA ARG A 62 -8.94 -12.60 -13.41
C ARG A 62 -8.92 -13.87 -12.57
N LYS A 63 -8.02 -14.81 -12.87
CA LYS A 63 -7.85 -16.05 -12.12
C LYS A 63 -7.60 -15.79 -10.63
N ILE A 64 -6.64 -14.92 -10.28
CA ILE A 64 -6.31 -14.61 -8.89
C ILE A 64 -7.52 -13.99 -8.17
N LEU A 65 -8.23 -13.06 -8.82
CA LEU A 65 -9.42 -12.45 -8.22
C LEU A 65 -10.53 -13.48 -7.97
N ASP A 66 -10.74 -14.42 -8.89
CA ASP A 66 -11.76 -15.48 -8.74
C ASP A 66 -11.41 -16.48 -7.63
N GLU A 67 -10.15 -16.91 -7.54
CA GLU A 67 -9.68 -17.83 -6.48
C GLU A 67 -9.81 -17.22 -5.08
N LEU A 68 -9.71 -15.89 -4.99
CA LEU A 68 -9.87 -15.12 -3.75
C LEU A 68 -11.33 -14.73 -3.46
N GLY A 69 -12.30 -15.12 -4.30
CA GLY A 69 -13.73 -14.86 -4.09
C GLY A 69 -14.18 -13.45 -4.50
N PHE A 70 -13.46 -12.79 -5.41
CA PHE A 70 -13.79 -11.48 -5.96
C PHE A 70 -14.39 -11.57 -7.38
N ASN A 71 -15.17 -12.62 -7.64
CA ASN A 71 -15.79 -12.92 -8.95
C ASN A 71 -16.80 -11.84 -9.38
N TYR A 72 -17.36 -11.09 -8.42
CA TYR A 72 -18.29 -9.99 -8.68
C TYR A 72 -17.61 -8.73 -9.24
N ILE A 73 -16.28 -8.64 -9.16
CA ILE A 73 -15.54 -7.49 -9.64
C ILE A 73 -15.34 -7.61 -11.15
N ASN A 74 -15.87 -6.67 -11.91
CA ASN A 74 -15.72 -6.63 -13.36
C ASN A 74 -14.46 -5.84 -13.76
N ILE A 75 -13.59 -6.46 -14.54
CA ILE A 75 -12.41 -5.84 -15.18
C ILE A 75 -12.57 -5.92 -16.69
N LYS A 76 -12.14 -4.87 -17.41
CA LYS A 76 -12.23 -4.82 -18.88
C LYS A 76 -10.94 -5.40 -19.48
N GLU A 77 -11.06 -6.39 -20.36
CA GLU A 77 -9.89 -6.96 -21.06
C GLU A 77 -9.18 -5.91 -21.91
N SER A 78 -9.92 -4.97 -22.51
CA SER A 78 -9.35 -3.86 -23.29
C SER A 78 -8.39 -2.97 -22.49
N THR A 79 -8.59 -2.81 -21.18
CA THR A 79 -7.65 -2.06 -20.33
C THR A 79 -6.27 -2.71 -20.32
N PHE A 80 -6.21 -4.04 -20.36
CA PHE A 80 -4.94 -4.79 -20.38
C PHE A 80 -4.26 -4.70 -21.74
N THR A 81 -5.04 -4.73 -22.83
CA THR A 81 -4.51 -4.65 -24.20
C THR A 81 -4.01 -3.24 -24.55
N ASN A 82 -4.66 -2.21 -24.00
CA ASN A 82 -4.32 -0.81 -24.28
C ASN A 82 -3.19 -0.27 -23.38
N ASP A 83 -2.98 -0.86 -22.20
CA ASP A 83 -1.89 -0.50 -21.30
C ASP A 83 -0.52 -1.01 -21.82
N LEU A 84 0.54 -0.66 -21.10
CA LEU A 84 1.90 -1.14 -21.37
C LEU A 84 1.95 -2.67 -21.39
N GLN A 85 2.42 -3.24 -22.51
CA GLN A 85 2.57 -4.69 -22.68
C GLN A 85 3.89 -5.20 -22.09
N TRP A 86 3.93 -6.49 -21.71
CA TRP A 86 5.09 -7.09 -21.02
C TRP A 86 6.41 -6.91 -21.77
N ASP A 87 6.49 -7.35 -23.03
CA ASP A 87 7.75 -7.27 -23.80
C ASP A 87 8.23 -5.83 -24.00
N ASP A 88 7.29 -4.88 -24.18
CA ASP A 88 7.60 -3.46 -24.28
C ASP A 88 8.10 -2.90 -22.95
N ALA A 89 7.48 -3.30 -21.83
CA ALA A 89 7.93 -2.94 -20.49
C ALA A 89 9.36 -3.44 -20.26
N ILE A 90 9.65 -4.72 -20.51
CA ILE A 90 10.98 -5.29 -20.28
C ILE A 90 12.04 -4.57 -21.12
N ARG A 91 11.76 -4.33 -22.40
CA ARG A 91 12.68 -3.59 -23.29
C ARG A 91 12.90 -2.15 -22.82
N MET A 92 11.83 -1.45 -22.44
CA MET A 92 11.90 -0.09 -21.92
C MET A 92 12.72 -0.03 -20.63
N LEU A 93 12.42 -0.90 -19.67
CA LEU A 93 13.10 -0.95 -18.37
C LEU A 93 14.60 -1.23 -18.53
N LYS A 94 15.00 -2.16 -19.41
CA LYS A 94 16.42 -2.41 -19.71
C LYS A 94 17.14 -1.17 -20.26
N ARG A 95 16.49 -0.42 -21.17
CA ARG A 95 17.06 0.84 -21.71
C ARG A 95 17.14 1.94 -20.66
N LEU A 96 16.12 2.08 -19.82
CA LEU A 96 16.10 3.08 -18.74
C LEU A 96 17.14 2.78 -17.66
N SER A 97 17.30 1.51 -17.27
CA SER A 97 18.37 1.12 -16.33
C SER A 97 19.75 1.47 -16.88
N LYS A 98 20.01 1.23 -18.18
CA LYS A 98 21.27 1.64 -18.81
C LYS A 98 21.44 3.17 -18.80
N THR A 99 20.40 3.91 -19.19
CA THR A 99 20.43 5.38 -19.21
C THR A 99 20.74 5.95 -17.83
N ALA A 100 20.17 5.36 -16.78
CA ALA A 100 20.43 5.75 -15.40
C ALA A 100 21.90 5.58 -15.03
N THR A 101 22.49 4.42 -15.34
CA THR A 101 23.93 4.16 -15.14
C THR A 101 24.79 5.18 -15.88
N ASP A 102 24.51 5.42 -17.16
CA ASP A 102 25.26 6.39 -17.98
C ASP A 102 25.16 7.82 -17.43
N CYS A 103 24.04 8.15 -16.76
CA CYS A 103 23.81 9.45 -16.12
C CYS A 103 24.30 9.55 -14.67
N GLY A 104 24.83 8.47 -14.08
CA GLY A 104 25.16 8.41 -12.65
C GLY A 104 23.94 8.49 -11.72
N CYS A 105 22.76 8.11 -12.21
CA CYS A 105 21.48 8.12 -11.48
C CYS A 105 21.02 6.69 -11.16
N ASN A 106 20.22 6.56 -10.11
CA ASN A 106 19.50 5.31 -9.81
C ASN A 106 18.18 5.25 -10.57
N PHE A 107 17.82 4.06 -11.03
CA PHE A 107 16.53 3.77 -11.65
C PHE A 107 15.89 2.51 -11.06
N GLY A 108 14.56 2.49 -10.98
CA GLY A 108 13.80 1.33 -10.56
C GLY A 108 12.33 1.44 -10.94
N VAL A 109 11.52 0.50 -10.43
CA VAL A 109 10.07 0.50 -10.64
C VAL A 109 9.31 0.67 -9.32
N LYS A 110 8.13 1.29 -9.36
CA LYS A 110 7.19 1.30 -8.24
C LYS A 110 6.00 0.40 -8.55
N LEU A 111 5.80 -0.61 -7.72
CA LEU A 111 4.79 -1.65 -7.91
C LEU A 111 3.75 -1.61 -6.79
N SER A 112 2.47 -1.40 -7.04
CA SER A 112 1.87 -1.07 -8.33
C SER A 112 0.97 0.14 -8.19
N ASN A 113 0.51 0.63 -9.33
CA ASN A 113 -0.70 1.43 -9.35
C ASN A 113 -1.93 0.59 -8.95
N THR A 114 -3.05 1.26 -8.78
CA THR A 114 -4.36 0.61 -8.58
C THR A 114 -4.79 -0.15 -9.83
N LEU A 115 -5.71 -1.11 -9.66
CA LEU A 115 -6.33 -1.83 -10.78
C LEU A 115 -7.70 -1.21 -11.10
N GLY A 116 -7.89 -0.72 -12.33
CA GLY A 116 -9.17 -0.20 -12.78
C GLY A 116 -10.21 -1.32 -12.96
N THR A 117 -11.44 -1.06 -12.52
CA THR A 117 -12.60 -1.96 -12.61
C THR A 117 -13.80 -1.18 -13.12
N VAL A 118 -14.77 -1.89 -13.71
CA VAL A 118 -16.05 -1.29 -14.13
C VAL A 118 -16.79 -0.78 -12.90
N ASN A 119 -17.13 0.51 -12.89
CA ASN A 119 -17.99 1.07 -11.86
C ASN A 119 -19.45 0.67 -12.13
N PRO A 120 -20.15 -0.01 -11.21
CA PRO A 120 -21.57 -0.30 -11.37
C PRO A 120 -22.46 0.95 -11.26
N GLY A 121 -21.92 2.09 -10.79
CA GLY A 121 -22.64 3.37 -10.72
C GLY A 121 -23.58 3.51 -9.52
N ASP A 122 -23.43 2.65 -8.51
CA ASP A 122 -24.26 2.64 -7.29
C ASP A 122 -23.77 3.64 -6.23
N ILE A 123 -22.46 3.91 -6.16
CA ILE A 123 -21.84 4.75 -5.12
C ILE A 123 -21.07 5.93 -5.69
N LEU A 124 -20.23 5.70 -6.71
CA LEU A 124 -19.35 6.73 -7.29
C LEU A 124 -19.86 7.14 -8.68
N PRO A 125 -19.66 8.41 -9.09
CA PRO A 125 -19.93 8.83 -10.46
C PRO A 125 -18.89 8.26 -11.44
N GLY A 126 -19.26 8.16 -12.73
CA GLY A 126 -18.37 7.73 -13.82
C GLY A 126 -18.37 6.22 -14.07
N ASP A 127 -17.62 5.77 -15.09
CA ASP A 127 -17.65 4.38 -15.57
C ASP A 127 -16.58 3.47 -14.94
N GLU A 128 -15.65 4.03 -14.17
CA GLU A 128 -14.49 3.32 -13.63
C GLU A 128 -14.26 3.61 -12.15
N MET A 129 -13.83 2.57 -11.42
CA MET A 129 -13.36 2.67 -10.04
C MET A 129 -12.04 1.89 -9.89
N TYR A 130 -11.28 2.18 -8.83
CA TYR A 130 -9.92 1.70 -8.68
C TYR A 130 -9.74 0.83 -7.43
N LEU A 131 -9.31 -0.42 -7.62
CA LEU A 131 -9.01 -1.34 -6.53
C LEU A 131 -7.71 -0.96 -5.82
N SER A 132 -7.79 -0.94 -4.49
CA SER A 132 -6.67 -0.74 -3.59
C SER A 132 -6.80 -1.61 -2.33
N GLY A 133 -5.79 -1.60 -1.47
CA GLY A 133 -5.78 -2.36 -0.23
C GLY A 133 -5.46 -3.84 -0.41
N ARG A 134 -5.93 -4.67 0.52
CA ARG A 134 -5.51 -6.08 0.67
C ARG A 134 -5.66 -6.91 -0.60
N ILE A 135 -6.69 -6.64 -1.40
CA ILE A 135 -6.98 -7.34 -2.66
C ILE A 135 -5.86 -7.18 -3.68
N LEU A 136 -5.12 -6.07 -3.60
CA LEU A 136 -4.06 -5.76 -4.55
C LEU A 136 -2.76 -6.50 -4.21
N PHE A 137 -2.58 -6.97 -2.96
CA PHE A 137 -1.32 -7.58 -2.53
C PHE A 137 -0.94 -8.82 -3.36
N PRO A 138 -1.80 -9.84 -3.54
CA PRO A 138 -1.45 -11.02 -4.35
C PRO A 138 -1.09 -10.66 -5.79
N LEU A 139 -1.75 -9.66 -6.37
CA LEU A 139 -1.43 -9.17 -7.72
C LEU A 139 -0.07 -8.46 -7.74
N THR A 140 0.16 -7.50 -6.84
CA THR A 140 1.37 -6.70 -6.84
C THR A 140 2.61 -7.53 -6.51
N ILE A 141 2.53 -8.48 -5.57
CA ILE A 141 3.66 -9.33 -5.21
C ILE A 141 4.00 -10.33 -6.33
N THR A 142 2.99 -10.86 -7.03
CA THR A 142 3.18 -11.72 -8.21
C THR A 142 3.88 -10.95 -9.33
N LEU A 143 3.47 -9.69 -9.58
CA LEU A 143 4.14 -8.83 -10.57
C LEU A 143 5.60 -8.55 -10.18
N ALA A 144 5.86 -8.30 -8.89
CA ALA A 144 7.20 -8.10 -8.38
C ALA A 144 8.07 -9.35 -8.57
N SER A 145 7.54 -10.55 -8.32
CA SER A 145 8.22 -11.83 -8.58
C SER A 145 8.58 -11.98 -10.06
N HIS A 146 7.62 -11.79 -10.98
CA HIS A 146 7.87 -11.91 -12.42
C HIS A 146 8.96 -10.95 -12.92
N LEU A 147 8.91 -9.69 -12.50
CA LEU A 147 9.95 -8.71 -12.84
C LEU A 147 11.29 -9.09 -12.22
N SER A 148 11.31 -9.53 -10.96
CA SER A 148 12.56 -9.92 -10.29
C SER A 148 13.20 -11.15 -10.93
N ARG A 149 12.40 -12.11 -11.44
CA ARG A 149 12.91 -13.23 -12.25
C ARG A 149 13.57 -12.74 -13.55
N GLU A 150 12.88 -11.87 -14.29
CA GLU A 150 13.40 -11.32 -15.57
C GLU A 150 14.70 -10.52 -15.38
N PHE A 151 14.82 -9.78 -14.28
CA PHE A 151 15.99 -8.96 -13.97
C PHE A 151 16.97 -9.63 -12.99
N LYS A 152 16.76 -10.90 -12.63
CA LYS A 152 17.60 -11.66 -11.67
C LYS A 152 17.84 -10.90 -10.36
N GLY A 153 16.80 -10.25 -9.85
CA GLY A 153 16.81 -9.45 -8.62
C GLY A 153 17.49 -8.08 -8.71
N ALA A 154 18.11 -7.74 -9.85
CA ALA A 154 18.92 -6.53 -9.99
C ALA A 154 18.10 -5.23 -10.20
N LEU A 155 16.83 -5.34 -10.60
CA LEU A 155 15.95 -4.17 -10.77
C LEU A 155 15.41 -3.72 -9.40
N PRO A 156 15.72 -2.50 -8.92
CA PRO A 156 15.17 -2.01 -7.66
C PRO A 156 13.66 -1.84 -7.73
N ILE A 157 12.95 -2.29 -6.70
CA ILE A 157 11.49 -2.19 -6.59
C ILE A 157 11.12 -1.38 -5.35
N SER A 158 10.38 -0.28 -5.57
CA SER A 158 9.55 0.35 -4.55
C SER A 158 8.17 -0.31 -4.54
N TYR A 159 7.59 -0.57 -3.37
CA TYR A 159 6.31 -1.28 -3.23
C TYR A 159 5.17 -0.37 -2.79
N SER A 160 3.95 -0.64 -3.25
CA SER A 160 2.76 0.21 -3.09
C SER A 160 1.45 -0.53 -3.43
N GLY A 161 1.33 -1.82 -3.12
CA GLY A 161 0.10 -2.59 -3.40
C GLY A 161 -0.31 -3.50 -2.25
N GLY A 162 -1.26 -3.06 -1.41
CA GLY A 162 -1.82 -3.92 -0.35
C GLY A 162 -0.86 -4.29 0.80
N ALA A 163 0.23 -3.55 0.98
CA ALA A 163 1.09 -3.67 2.16
C ALA A 163 0.33 -3.31 3.45
N SER A 164 0.55 -4.09 4.50
CA SER A 164 -0.03 -3.93 5.84
C SER A 164 0.93 -4.42 6.93
N GLN A 165 0.57 -4.23 8.19
CA GLN A 165 1.35 -4.76 9.32
C GLN A 165 1.54 -6.28 9.33
N LEU A 166 0.74 -7.01 8.53
CA LEU A 166 0.74 -8.47 8.47
C LEU A 166 1.76 -9.02 7.47
N ASN A 167 2.09 -8.27 6.41
CA ASN A 167 2.99 -8.73 5.35
C ASN A 167 4.22 -7.84 5.14
N ILE A 168 4.31 -6.70 5.84
CA ILE A 168 5.40 -5.74 5.65
C ILE A 168 6.77 -6.36 5.87
N LEU A 169 6.89 -7.24 6.88
CA LEU A 169 8.13 -7.92 7.23
C LEU A 169 8.59 -8.81 6.08
N GLN A 170 7.70 -9.67 5.60
CA GLN A 170 7.98 -10.58 4.49
C GLN A 170 8.36 -9.82 3.22
N ILE A 171 7.67 -8.72 2.89
CA ILE A 171 8.04 -7.86 1.75
C ILE A 171 9.46 -7.30 1.97
N PHE A 172 9.76 -6.77 3.15
CA PHE A 172 11.03 -6.12 3.45
C PHE A 172 12.21 -7.10 3.43
N GLU A 173 11.99 -8.35 3.85
CA GLU A 173 12.99 -9.43 3.86
C GLU A 173 13.39 -9.91 2.45
N THR A 174 12.56 -9.65 1.44
CA THR A 174 12.94 -9.87 0.03
C THR A 174 13.97 -8.87 -0.49
N GLY A 175 14.21 -7.77 0.24
CA GLY A 175 15.05 -6.65 -0.20
C GLY A 175 14.29 -5.54 -0.93
N ILE A 176 12.98 -5.70 -1.17
CA ILE A 176 12.13 -4.65 -1.73
C ILE A 176 12.09 -3.42 -0.80
N LYS A 177 12.48 -2.26 -1.35
CA LYS A 177 12.48 -0.96 -0.63
C LYS A 177 12.51 0.23 -1.60
N PRO A 178 11.86 1.35 -1.26
CA PRO A 178 11.01 1.57 -0.08
C PRO A 178 9.60 0.99 -0.24
N ILE A 179 8.92 0.69 0.88
CA ILE A 179 7.54 0.19 0.90
C ILE A 179 6.58 1.31 1.30
N THR A 180 5.53 1.51 0.49
CA THR A 180 4.48 2.52 0.69
C THR A 180 3.20 1.85 1.20
N ILE A 181 2.61 2.42 2.24
CA ILE A 181 1.31 2.04 2.79
C ILE A 181 0.32 3.19 2.66
N ALA A 182 -0.91 2.90 2.22
CA ALA A 182 -1.97 3.91 2.04
C ALA A 182 -3.29 3.42 2.61
N THR A 183 -3.92 2.43 1.99
CA THR A 183 -5.22 1.88 2.44
C THR A 183 -5.19 1.37 3.88
N GLU A 184 -4.03 0.90 4.36
CA GLU A 184 -3.87 0.48 5.75
C GLU A 184 -3.99 1.65 6.74
N LEU A 185 -3.43 2.82 6.38
CA LEU A 185 -3.49 4.03 7.21
C LEU A 185 -4.91 4.62 7.27
N LEU A 186 -5.69 4.44 6.20
CA LEU A 186 -7.07 4.91 6.11
C LEU A 186 -8.07 4.04 6.91
N LYS A 187 -7.64 2.87 7.41
CA LYS A 187 -8.49 2.03 8.25
C LYS A 187 -8.51 2.55 9.70
N PRO A 188 -9.55 2.24 10.48
CA PRO A 188 -9.57 2.54 11.92
C PRO A 188 -8.30 2.02 12.62
N GLY A 189 -7.64 2.91 13.36
CA GLY A 189 -6.37 2.63 14.05
C GLY A 189 -5.13 2.53 13.15
N GLY A 190 -5.24 2.83 11.85
CA GLY A 190 -4.17 2.64 10.86
C GLY A 190 -2.87 3.39 11.18
N TYR A 191 -2.94 4.62 11.68
CA TYR A 191 -1.76 5.39 12.08
C TYR A 191 -0.98 4.74 13.23
N LEU A 192 -1.68 4.14 14.21
CA LEU A 192 -1.02 3.47 15.34
C LEU A 192 -0.23 2.23 14.88
N ARG A 193 -0.67 1.58 13.79
CA ARG A 193 0.04 0.42 13.20
C ARG A 193 1.42 0.81 12.66
N MET A 194 1.68 2.08 12.36
CA MET A 194 3.01 2.52 11.90
C MET A 194 4.09 2.26 12.94
N ALA A 195 3.80 2.44 14.23
CA ALA A 195 4.75 2.16 15.31
C ALA A 195 5.08 0.66 15.41
N GLU A 196 4.07 -0.21 15.27
CA GLU A 196 4.29 -1.65 15.24
C GLU A 196 5.09 -2.09 14.01
N ILE A 197 4.78 -1.52 12.84
CA ILE A 197 5.55 -1.75 11.61
C ILE A 197 7.00 -1.34 11.80
N ALA A 198 7.26 -0.16 12.38
CA ALA A 198 8.62 0.31 12.64
C ALA A 198 9.37 -0.68 13.56
N ARG A 199 8.79 -1.05 14.71
CA ARG A 199 9.37 -2.02 15.65
C ARG A 199 9.67 -3.38 14.99
N LYS A 200 8.82 -3.84 14.08
CA LYS A 200 9.03 -5.08 13.33
C LYS A 200 10.22 -5.02 12.37
N LEU A 201 10.48 -3.85 11.77
CA LEU A 201 11.51 -3.69 10.74
C LEU A 201 12.85 -3.18 11.30
N GLU A 202 12.83 -2.46 12.42
CA GLU A 202 14.00 -1.84 13.04
C GLU A 202 15.18 -2.80 13.26
N PRO A 203 14.99 -4.03 13.81
CA PRO A 203 16.09 -4.97 13.96
C PRO A 203 16.75 -5.38 12.63
N ILE A 204 16.00 -5.41 11.52
CA ILE A 204 16.55 -5.76 10.21
C ILE A 204 17.40 -4.61 9.67
N VAL A 205 16.95 -3.38 9.91
CA VAL A 205 17.67 -2.15 9.51
C VAL A 205 18.95 -1.99 10.30
N GLU A 206 18.89 -2.12 11.62
CA GLU A 206 20.05 -1.94 12.52
C GLU A 206 21.15 -2.97 12.25
N GLU A 207 20.76 -4.24 12.09
CA GLU A 207 21.70 -5.33 11.80
C GLU A 207 22.15 -5.36 10.33
N LYS A 208 21.68 -4.43 9.49
CA LYS A 208 21.96 -4.37 8.04
C LYS A 208 21.72 -5.71 7.33
N ARG A 209 20.72 -6.48 7.77
CA ARG A 209 20.39 -7.80 7.22
C ARG A 209 19.68 -7.77 5.88
N GLN A 210 19.42 -6.57 5.35
CA GLN A 210 18.75 -6.44 4.08
C GLN A 210 19.64 -6.81 2.90
N PRO A 211 19.13 -7.60 1.94
CA PRO A 211 19.81 -7.82 0.67
C PRO A 211 20.11 -6.51 -0.08
N GLU A 212 21.24 -6.49 -0.80
CA GLU A 212 21.58 -5.41 -1.74
C GLU A 212 20.75 -5.49 -3.02
N VAL A 213 20.45 -6.71 -3.47
CA VAL A 213 19.57 -7.03 -4.60
C VAL A 213 18.37 -7.84 -4.09
N ILE A 214 17.30 -7.90 -4.88
CA ILE A 214 16.09 -8.62 -4.45
C ILE A 214 16.37 -10.13 -4.39
N ASP A 215 16.03 -10.75 -3.26
CA ASP A 215 16.02 -12.19 -3.06
C ASP A 215 14.82 -12.80 -3.82
N VAL A 216 15.10 -13.27 -5.04
CA VAL A 216 14.09 -13.79 -5.96
C VAL A 216 13.39 -15.02 -5.38
N GLU A 217 14.11 -15.90 -4.66
CA GLU A 217 13.51 -17.11 -4.09
C GLU A 217 12.52 -16.78 -2.96
N LYS A 218 12.89 -15.87 -2.05
CA LYS A 218 11.96 -15.39 -1.01
C LYS A 218 10.74 -14.72 -1.63
N LEU A 219 10.95 -13.88 -2.65
CA LEU A 219 9.88 -13.18 -3.31
C LEU A 219 8.93 -14.13 -4.05
N ASP A 220 9.46 -15.16 -4.70
CA ASP A 220 8.66 -16.19 -5.36
C ASP A 220 7.81 -16.98 -4.37
N ARG A 221 8.39 -17.41 -3.24
CA ARG A 221 7.63 -18.08 -2.17
C ARG A 221 6.49 -17.19 -1.67
N LEU A 222 6.79 -15.92 -1.39
CA LEU A 222 5.78 -14.96 -0.94
C LEU A 222 4.66 -14.76 -1.98
N ALA A 223 5.00 -14.74 -3.26
CA ALA A 223 4.01 -14.63 -4.34
C ALA A 223 3.15 -15.90 -4.51
N GLU A 224 3.72 -17.08 -4.32
CA GLU A 224 3.00 -18.36 -4.38
C GLU A 224 2.07 -18.57 -3.18
N GLU A 225 2.47 -18.09 -1.99
CA GLU A 225 1.69 -18.20 -0.76
C GLU A 225 0.55 -17.18 -0.69
N ALA A 226 0.74 -15.97 -1.22
CA ALA A 226 -0.23 -14.88 -1.08
C ALA A 226 -1.67 -15.22 -1.52
N PRO A 227 -1.94 -15.94 -2.64
CA PRO A 227 -3.31 -16.32 -2.99
C PRO A 227 -3.94 -17.38 -2.07
N ARG A 228 -3.13 -18.11 -1.29
CA ARG A 228 -3.56 -19.19 -0.39
C ARG A 228 -3.91 -18.69 1.02
N GLU A 229 -3.40 -17.52 1.37
CA GLU A 229 -3.60 -16.93 2.68
C GLU A 229 -5.04 -16.39 2.86
N ASN A 230 -5.70 -16.84 3.93
CA ASN A 230 -7.08 -16.48 4.24
C ASN A 230 -7.30 -14.97 4.33
N TYR A 231 -6.31 -14.22 4.84
CA TYR A 231 -6.39 -12.77 5.00
C TYR A 231 -6.72 -12.02 3.69
N TYR A 232 -6.32 -12.55 2.52
CA TYR A 232 -6.56 -11.89 1.24
C TYR A 232 -7.89 -12.27 0.60
N ARG A 233 -8.58 -13.31 1.10
CA ARG A 233 -9.86 -13.79 0.58
C ARG A 233 -11.01 -12.83 0.91
N LYS A 234 -12.01 -12.73 0.03
CA LYS A 234 -13.14 -11.79 0.15
C LYS A 234 -13.93 -11.98 1.45
N ASP A 235 -14.14 -13.23 1.84
CA ASP A 235 -14.90 -13.68 3.01
C ASP A 235 -14.24 -13.31 4.35
N TRP A 236 -12.91 -13.24 4.43
CA TRP A 236 -12.19 -12.92 5.67
C TRP A 236 -12.63 -11.61 6.34
N ARG A 237 -12.92 -10.56 5.56
CA ARG A 237 -13.41 -9.27 6.09
C ARG A 237 -14.82 -9.38 6.69
N GLY A 238 -15.55 -10.44 6.36
CA GLY A 238 -16.95 -10.61 6.70
C GLY A 238 -17.87 -9.59 6.02
N THR A 239 -19.10 -9.55 6.51
CA THR A 239 -20.18 -8.67 6.03
C THR A 239 -20.53 -7.56 7.02
N LYS A 240 -19.94 -7.58 8.23
CA LYS A 240 -20.17 -6.57 9.27
C LYS A 240 -19.80 -5.18 8.73
N LYS A 241 -20.74 -4.23 8.86
CA LYS A 241 -20.52 -2.82 8.54
C LYS A 241 -20.23 -2.08 9.83
N VAL A 242 -19.16 -1.29 9.84
CA VAL A 242 -18.88 -0.34 10.91
C VAL A 242 -19.23 1.03 10.35
N PHE A 243 -20.27 1.63 10.89
CA PHE A 243 -20.72 2.97 10.51
C PHE A 243 -21.24 3.70 11.73
N ILE A 244 -21.42 5.01 11.57
CA ILE A 244 -21.93 5.90 12.59
C ILE A 244 -23.24 6.46 12.05
N ASP A 245 -24.31 6.38 12.83
CA ASP A 245 -25.64 6.84 12.43
C ASP A 245 -25.82 8.35 12.68
N ARG A 246 -24.88 9.15 12.16
CA ARG A 246 -24.96 10.63 12.13
C ARG A 246 -24.04 11.18 11.06
N GLU A 247 -24.34 12.40 10.61
CA GLU A 247 -23.43 13.17 9.77
C GLU A 247 -22.13 13.49 10.51
N LEU A 248 -21.01 13.43 9.79
CA LEU A 248 -19.72 13.82 10.33
C LEU A 248 -19.56 15.34 10.22
N PRO A 249 -19.16 16.03 11.30
CA PRO A 249 -18.88 17.46 11.23
C PRO A 249 -17.67 17.74 10.33
N LEU A 250 -17.58 18.98 9.81
CA LEU A 250 -16.48 19.40 8.94
C LEU A 250 -15.10 19.34 9.64
N THR A 251 -15.11 19.57 10.95
CA THR A 251 -13.95 19.46 11.85
C THR A 251 -14.29 18.43 12.92
N ASP A 252 -13.29 17.70 13.45
CA ASP A 252 -13.52 16.61 14.43
C ASP A 252 -14.30 15.40 13.85
N CYS A 253 -14.07 15.07 12.58
CA CYS A 253 -14.71 13.94 11.89
C CYS A 253 -14.14 12.56 12.26
N TYR A 254 -13.34 12.46 13.33
CA TYR A 254 -12.80 11.21 13.85
C TYR A 254 -13.53 10.84 15.13
N ILE A 255 -14.07 9.63 15.18
CA ILE A 255 -14.63 9.07 16.40
C ILE A 255 -14.44 7.56 16.38
N ALA A 256 -14.13 7.00 17.54
CA ALA A 256 -14.04 5.57 17.71
C ALA A 256 -15.45 4.96 17.62
N PRO A 257 -15.75 4.14 16.58
CA PRO A 257 -17.08 3.57 16.42
C PRO A 257 -17.51 2.73 17.62
N CYS A 258 -16.56 2.04 18.27
CA CYS A 258 -16.82 1.26 19.48
C CYS A 258 -17.34 2.10 20.64
N VAL A 259 -16.89 3.36 20.79
CA VAL A 259 -17.39 4.27 21.83
C VAL A 259 -18.82 4.69 21.54
N LEU A 260 -19.17 4.94 20.28
CA LEU A 260 -20.53 5.32 19.89
C LEU A 260 -21.52 4.16 19.91
N SER A 261 -21.09 2.98 19.47
CA SER A 261 -21.94 1.78 19.47
C SER A 261 -22.18 1.24 20.87
N CYS A 262 -21.30 1.55 21.83
CA CYS A 262 -21.48 1.17 23.22
C CYS A 262 -22.63 1.98 23.87
N PRO A 263 -23.69 1.34 24.41
CA PRO A 263 -24.82 2.05 25.02
C PRO A 263 -24.44 3.00 26.17
N ILE A 264 -23.37 2.68 26.89
CA ILE A 264 -22.86 3.49 28.01
C ILE A 264 -21.69 4.42 27.61
N ARG A 265 -21.39 4.50 26.30
CA ARG A 265 -20.27 5.28 25.74
C ARG A 265 -18.93 5.00 26.42
N GLN A 266 -18.68 3.72 26.71
CA GLN A 266 -17.45 3.27 27.35
C GLN A 266 -16.24 3.71 26.52
N ASP A 267 -15.20 4.20 27.19
CA ASP A 267 -13.95 4.58 26.53
C ASP A 267 -13.09 3.35 26.23
N ILE A 268 -13.56 2.56 25.26
CA ILE A 268 -12.97 1.28 24.89
C ILE A 268 -11.52 1.42 24.40
N PRO A 269 -11.18 2.36 23.51
CA PRO A 269 -9.80 2.52 23.06
C PRO A 269 -8.83 2.80 24.21
N GLU A 270 -9.22 3.64 25.16
CA GLU A 270 -8.32 4.08 26.22
C GLU A 270 -8.08 3.01 27.29
N TYR A 271 -9.12 2.28 27.73
CA TYR A 271 -8.86 1.18 28.69
C TYR A 271 -8.08 0.03 28.04
N ILE A 272 -8.27 -0.22 26.73
CA ILE A 272 -7.47 -1.21 25.98
C ILE A 272 -6.00 -0.77 25.92
N ARG A 273 -5.74 0.52 25.69
CA ARG A 273 -4.39 1.08 25.71
C ARG A 273 -3.74 0.90 27.09
N LEU A 274 -4.42 1.34 28.16
CA LEU A 274 -3.94 1.19 29.54
C LEU A 274 -3.64 -0.27 29.90
N ALA A 275 -4.54 -1.20 29.54
CA ALA A 275 -4.31 -2.62 29.75
C ALA A 275 -3.12 -3.15 28.92
N GLY A 276 -2.95 -2.66 27.68
CA GLY A 276 -1.81 -2.97 26.82
C GLY A 276 -0.47 -2.47 27.38
N ASP A 277 -0.49 -1.36 28.11
CA ASP A 277 0.66 -0.77 28.81
C ASP A 277 0.90 -1.41 30.19
N GLY A 278 0.07 -2.39 30.60
CA GLY A 278 0.15 -3.06 31.90
C GLY A 278 -0.45 -2.26 33.08
N GLU A 279 -1.08 -1.11 32.81
CA GLU A 279 -1.72 -0.24 33.81
C GLU A 279 -3.15 -0.73 34.15
N TYR A 280 -3.28 -1.97 34.61
CA TYR A 280 -4.57 -2.63 34.82
C TYR A 280 -5.48 -1.90 35.81
N ASP A 281 -4.94 -1.37 36.91
CA ASP A 281 -5.72 -0.65 37.92
C ASP A 281 -6.36 0.62 37.34
N ARG A 282 -5.61 1.36 36.50
CA ARG A 282 -6.11 2.57 35.83
C ARG A 282 -7.10 2.22 34.72
N ALA A 283 -6.88 1.12 34.00
CA ALA A 283 -7.85 0.63 33.02
C ALA A 283 -9.18 0.31 33.71
N LEU A 284 -9.13 -0.34 34.88
CA LEU A 284 -10.30 -0.68 35.66
C LEU A 284 -10.99 0.57 36.24
N GLU A 285 -10.23 1.52 36.78
CA GLU A 285 -10.75 2.81 37.24
C GLU A 285 -11.50 3.56 36.12
N LEU A 286 -10.90 3.64 34.93
CA LEU A 286 -11.52 4.25 33.76
C LEU A 286 -12.81 3.53 33.34
N ILE A 287 -12.85 2.21 33.45
CA ILE A 287 -14.09 1.44 33.22
C ILE A 287 -15.16 1.86 34.23
N TYR A 288 -14.83 1.92 35.51
CA TYR A 288 -15.76 2.28 36.58
C TYR A 288 -16.32 3.71 36.49
N LEU A 289 -15.64 4.64 35.80
CA LEU A 289 -16.18 5.99 35.56
C LEU A 289 -17.51 6.00 34.80
N LYS A 290 -17.78 4.98 33.98
CA LYS A 290 -19.00 4.88 33.16
C LYS A 290 -19.77 3.58 33.38
N ASN A 291 -19.12 2.54 33.87
CA ASN A 291 -19.69 1.22 34.06
C ASN A 291 -19.57 0.76 35.53
N PRO A 292 -20.64 0.84 36.34
CA PRO A 292 -20.59 0.37 37.72
C PRO A 292 -20.55 -1.17 37.84
N LEU A 293 -20.93 -1.91 36.80
CA LEU A 293 -21.07 -3.37 36.83
C LEU A 293 -20.35 -4.02 35.62
N PRO A 294 -19.04 -3.79 35.45
CA PRO A 294 -18.33 -4.18 34.23
C PRO A 294 -18.24 -5.68 34.02
N ASN A 295 -18.23 -6.46 35.11
CA ASN A 295 -18.31 -7.91 35.05
C ASN A 295 -19.61 -8.35 34.35
N ILE A 296 -20.78 -7.86 34.82
CA ILE A 296 -22.09 -8.19 34.24
C ILE A 296 -22.16 -7.70 32.79
N THR A 297 -21.72 -6.46 32.51
CA THR A 297 -21.74 -5.93 31.13
C THR A 297 -20.89 -6.76 30.18
N GLY A 298 -19.73 -7.25 30.62
CA GLY A 298 -18.87 -8.12 29.80
C GLY A 298 -19.50 -9.47 29.43
N TYR A 299 -20.49 -9.95 30.20
CA TYR A 299 -21.28 -11.14 29.84
C TYR A 299 -22.46 -10.85 28.90
N ILE A 300 -22.90 -9.60 28.82
CA ILE A 300 -24.05 -9.17 28.00
C ILE A 300 -23.60 -8.65 26.63
N CYS A 301 -22.43 -8.02 26.56
CA CYS A 301 -21.87 -7.50 25.33
C CYS A 301 -21.18 -8.60 24.50
N ASP A 302 -21.58 -8.73 23.24
CA ASP A 302 -20.90 -9.54 22.19
C ASP A 302 -19.71 -8.80 21.55
#